data_AF-A0A9N9EY45-F1
#
_entry.id   AF-A0A9N9EY45-F1
#
_cell.length_a   1.000
_cell.length_b   1.000
_cell.length_c   1.000
_cell.angle_alpha   90.00
_cell.angle_beta   90.00
_cell.angle_gamma   90.00
#
_symmetry.space_group_name_H-M   'P 1'
#
loop_
_entity.id
_entity.type
_entity.pdbx_description
1 polymer ?
#
loop_
_entity_poly.entity_id
_entity_poly.type
_entity_poly.pdbx_seq_one_letter_code
_entity_poly.pdbx_strand_id
1 'polypeptide(L)'
;DVDPEDLILCGSNDNAKNNEEQSLNDKSYEQYLKSCVATSSLRLRINVYTVQRPYSEWTFNAVSDIFEPPTHYTDIPKFTCGTDKLEDEKSQKLLLHLIEDLKIRRSTIHGVSEAYNSKFVLPFLAMASSVCGAKVKIYPEEYIQGKYGRGPVDFCMILEKIIISVLEVKRDDFIQGTAQIIVQLHSSLESSRKRRHEDDDFVIDKAYGIVTDSKLWYFFECSMNGDKPEYRIHSEEGTSINWGSNFEEGVTEVLGQIVWLFKDAEKLIESAKQKKVKLVK
;
A
#
# COMPACT_ATOMS: atom_id res chain seq x y z
N ASP A 1 -14.60 -2.29 10.98
CA ASP A 1 -15.14 -0.93 11.10
C ASP A 1 -15.24 -0.26 9.73
N VAL A 2 -16.41 -0.37 9.10
CA VAL A 2 -16.74 0.44 7.91
C VAL A 2 -17.46 1.68 8.45
N ASP A 3 -17.04 2.86 8.00
CA ASP A 3 -17.73 4.10 8.34
C ASP A 3 -19.17 4.01 7.81
N PRO A 4 -20.21 4.27 8.64
CA PRO A 4 -21.60 4.25 8.18
C PRO A 4 -21.86 5.12 6.94
N GLU A 5 -21.07 6.18 6.72
CA GLU A 5 -21.18 7.05 5.54
C GLU A 5 -20.71 6.38 4.23
N ASP A 6 -19.89 5.34 4.33
CA ASP A 6 -19.37 4.57 3.19
C ASP A 6 -20.24 3.35 2.82
N LEU A 7 -21.38 3.21 3.51
CA LEU A 7 -22.38 2.17 3.27
C LEU A 7 -23.50 2.71 2.37
N ILE A 8 -23.63 2.13 1.18
CA ILE A 8 -24.78 2.35 0.31
C ILE A 8 -25.79 1.24 0.60
N LEU A 9 -26.96 1.63 1.10
CA LEU A 9 -28.04 0.71 1.37
C LEU A 9 -29.04 0.73 0.21
N CYS A 10 -29.31 -0.45 -0.33
CA CYS A 10 -30.33 -0.66 -1.35
C CYS A 10 -31.34 -1.69 -0.86
N GLY A 11 -32.63 -1.47 -1.14
CA GLY A 11 -33.67 -2.45 -0.89
C GLY A 11 -34.15 -3.11 -2.18
N SER A 12 -34.57 -4.36 -2.09
CA SER A 12 -35.16 -5.08 -3.22
C SER A 12 -36.37 -5.91 -2.80
N ASN A 13 -37.28 -6.13 -3.76
CA ASN A 13 -38.49 -6.93 -3.56
C ASN A 13 -38.23 -8.40 -3.89
N ASP A 14 -38.36 -9.28 -2.89
CA ASP A 14 -38.17 -10.73 -3.03
C ASP A 14 -39.05 -11.38 -4.13
N ASN A 15 -40.17 -10.74 -4.52
CA ASN A 15 -41.12 -11.27 -5.50
C ASN A 15 -41.00 -10.64 -6.91
N ALA A 16 -40.11 -9.65 -7.12
CA ALA A 16 -39.95 -9.02 -8.42
C ALA A 16 -39.05 -9.87 -9.32
N LYS A 17 -39.57 -10.30 -10.48
CA LYS A 17 -38.84 -11.12 -11.48
C LYS A 17 -37.53 -10.50 -11.99
N ASN A 18 -37.26 -9.23 -11.69
CA ASN A 18 -36.13 -8.46 -12.22
C ASN A 18 -35.13 -7.94 -11.17
N ASN A 19 -35.23 -8.30 -9.87
CA ASN A 19 -34.28 -7.85 -8.83
C ASN A 19 -33.87 -6.36 -8.96
N GLU A 20 -34.81 -5.45 -9.26
CA GLU A 20 -34.49 -4.02 -9.37
C GLU A 20 -34.18 -3.47 -7.99
N GLU A 21 -32.94 -3.04 -7.78
CA GLU A 21 -32.48 -2.46 -6.54
C GLU A 21 -32.80 -0.98 -6.49
N GLN A 22 -33.37 -0.53 -5.37
CA GLN A 22 -33.73 0.88 -5.15
C GLN A 22 -32.96 1.43 -3.96
N SER A 23 -32.45 2.64 -4.08
CA SER A 23 -31.85 3.37 -2.96
C SER A 23 -32.88 3.56 -1.85
N LEU A 24 -32.48 3.37 -0.58
CA LEU A 24 -33.40 3.53 0.56
C LEU A 24 -33.98 4.95 0.70
N ASN A 25 -33.32 5.96 0.11
CA ASN A 25 -33.77 7.36 0.14
C ASN A 25 -34.75 7.72 -1.00
N ASP A 26 -35.12 6.75 -1.84
CA ASP A 26 -36.08 6.98 -2.91
C ASP A 26 -37.52 6.94 -2.38
N LYS A 27 -38.35 7.89 -2.83
CA LYS A 27 -39.80 7.90 -2.56
C LYS A 27 -40.48 6.62 -3.03
N SER A 28 -39.91 5.96 -4.05
CA SER A 28 -40.37 4.66 -4.54
C SER A 28 -40.20 3.56 -3.47
N TYR A 29 -39.11 3.59 -2.70
CA TYR A 29 -38.82 2.62 -1.66
C TYR A 29 -39.71 2.81 -0.42
N GLU A 30 -40.00 4.06 -0.03
CA GLU A 30 -40.98 4.33 1.03
C GLU A 30 -42.37 3.77 0.68
N GLN A 31 -42.79 3.91 -0.58
CA GLN A 31 -44.04 3.33 -1.07
C GLN A 31 -44.00 1.80 -1.08
N TYR A 32 -42.87 1.20 -1.46
CA TYR A 32 -42.66 -0.23 -1.37
C TYR A 32 -42.80 -0.74 0.08
N LEU A 33 -42.13 -0.11 1.06
CA LEU A 33 -42.24 -0.46 2.47
C LEU A 33 -43.70 -0.39 2.97
N LYS A 34 -44.42 0.68 2.62
CA LYS A 34 -45.86 0.82 2.94
C LYS A 34 -46.69 -0.32 2.34
N SER A 35 -46.37 -0.75 1.12
CA SER A 35 -47.04 -1.88 0.47
C SER A 35 -46.76 -3.23 1.14
N CYS A 36 -45.53 -3.46 1.63
CA CYS A 36 -45.18 -4.66 2.39
C CYS A 36 -45.97 -4.77 3.70
N VAL A 37 -46.09 -3.65 4.44
CA VAL A 37 -46.92 -3.56 5.65
C VAL A 37 -48.38 -3.85 5.32
N ALA A 38 -48.92 -3.25 4.25
CA ALA A 38 -50.31 -3.45 3.84
C ALA A 38 -50.62 -4.89 3.39
N THR A 39 -49.63 -5.58 2.82
CA THR A 39 -49.78 -6.96 2.28
C THR A 39 -49.38 -8.05 3.26
N SER A 40 -49.00 -7.71 4.51
CA SER A 40 -48.46 -8.65 5.51
C SER A 40 -47.23 -9.44 5.01
N SER A 41 -46.51 -8.92 4.02
CA SER A 41 -45.26 -9.49 3.54
C SER A 41 -44.11 -8.98 4.40
N LEU A 42 -43.60 -9.85 5.28
CA LEU A 42 -42.62 -9.50 6.31
C LEU A 42 -41.15 -9.70 5.90
N ARG A 43 -40.87 -10.05 4.64
CA ARG A 43 -39.49 -10.23 4.17
C ARG A 43 -39.00 -9.00 3.44
N LEU A 44 -37.94 -8.42 3.99
CA LEU A 44 -37.22 -7.29 3.43
C LEU A 44 -35.79 -7.74 3.15
N ARG A 45 -35.33 -7.57 1.90
CA ARG A 45 -33.93 -7.75 1.54
C ARG A 45 -33.25 -6.39 1.49
N ILE A 46 -32.22 -6.22 2.32
CA ILE A 46 -31.36 -5.04 2.30
C ILE A 46 -29.99 -5.50 1.80
N ASN A 47 -29.56 -4.92 0.68
CA ASN A 47 -28.22 -5.07 0.16
C ASN A 47 -27.37 -3.91 0.68
N VAL A 48 -26.23 -4.24 1.29
CA VAL A 48 -25.29 -3.27 1.84
C VAL A 48 -24.06 -3.27 0.93
N TYR A 49 -23.86 -2.18 0.21
CA TYR A 49 -22.72 -1.96 -0.66
C TYR A 49 -21.70 -1.06 0.02
N THR A 50 -20.42 -1.29 -0.27
CA THR A 50 -19.33 -0.40 0.17
C THR A 50 -18.45 -0.08 -1.02
N VAL A 51 -17.87 1.13 -1.02
CA VAL A 51 -16.82 1.52 -1.96
C VAL A 51 -15.53 0.70 -1.75
N GLN A 52 -15.41 0.02 -0.61
CA GLN A 52 -14.24 -0.77 -0.25
C GLN A 52 -14.16 -2.10 -1.01
N ARG A 53 -13.03 -2.35 -1.67
CA ARG A 53 -12.76 -3.58 -2.44
C ARG A 53 -11.44 -4.23 -2.04
N PRO A 54 -11.28 -5.55 -2.26
CA PRO A 54 -9.98 -6.21 -2.18
C PRO A 54 -8.92 -5.47 -3.00
N TYR A 55 -7.68 -5.36 -2.52
CA TYR A 55 -6.59 -4.73 -3.28
C TYR A 55 -6.44 -5.34 -4.68
N SER A 56 -6.59 -6.66 -4.80
CA SER A 56 -6.53 -7.41 -6.06
C SER A 56 -7.53 -6.97 -7.13
N GLU A 57 -8.64 -6.33 -6.76
CA GLU A 57 -9.69 -5.89 -7.67
C GLU A 57 -9.47 -4.46 -8.21
N TRP A 58 -8.45 -3.75 -7.69
CA TRP A 58 -8.18 -2.39 -8.15
C TRP A 58 -7.50 -2.38 -9.51
N THR A 59 -8.11 -1.63 -10.42
CA THR A 59 -7.54 -1.29 -11.71
C THR A 59 -7.08 0.16 -11.68
N PHE A 60 -6.13 0.49 -12.55
CA PHE A 60 -5.59 1.83 -12.59
C PHE A 60 -6.65 2.89 -12.91
N ASN A 61 -7.61 2.58 -13.81
CA ASN A 61 -8.74 3.47 -14.10
C ASN A 61 -9.61 3.73 -12.85
N ALA A 62 -9.95 2.69 -12.08
CA ALA A 62 -10.73 2.84 -10.86
C ALA A 62 -10.01 3.70 -9.81
N VAL A 63 -8.67 3.62 -9.78
CA VAL A 63 -7.83 4.47 -8.93
C VAL A 63 -7.84 5.93 -9.43
N SER A 64 -7.69 6.15 -10.74
CA SER A 64 -7.79 7.48 -11.36
C SER A 64 -9.12 8.19 -11.09
N ASP A 65 -10.23 7.45 -11.08
CA ASP A 65 -11.57 8.00 -10.82
C ASP A 65 -11.72 8.55 -9.39
N ILE A 66 -10.96 8.02 -8.42
CA ILE A 66 -11.10 8.38 -6.99
C ILE A 66 -10.04 9.36 -6.54
N PHE A 67 -8.79 9.09 -6.91
CA PHE A 67 -7.63 9.80 -6.38
C PHE A 67 -7.07 10.83 -7.37
N GLU A 68 -7.62 10.87 -8.58
CA GLU A 68 -7.16 11.70 -9.70
C GLU A 68 -5.67 11.56 -10.08
N PRO A 69 -4.97 10.40 -9.91
CA PRO A 69 -3.66 10.25 -10.53
C PRO A 69 -3.78 10.27 -12.07
N PRO A 70 -2.71 10.68 -12.77
CA PRO A 70 -2.62 10.63 -14.23
C PRO A 70 -2.99 9.26 -14.78
N THR A 71 -3.47 9.17 -16.02
CA THR A 71 -4.03 7.95 -16.65
C THR A 71 -3.03 6.81 -16.87
N HIS A 72 -1.74 7.05 -16.65
CA HIS A 72 -0.70 6.04 -16.67
C HIS A 72 0.37 6.34 -15.61
N TYR A 73 1.01 5.30 -15.06
CA TYR A 73 1.95 5.47 -13.95
C TYR A 73 3.21 6.27 -14.34
N THR A 74 3.57 6.28 -15.62
CA THR A 74 4.69 7.07 -16.16
C THR A 74 4.45 8.57 -16.06
N ASP A 75 3.19 8.99 -16.01
CA ASP A 75 2.80 10.40 -15.96
C ASP A 75 2.67 10.90 -14.52
N ILE A 76 2.79 10.01 -13.52
CA ILE A 76 2.78 10.37 -12.10
C ILE A 76 3.93 11.35 -11.82
N PRO A 77 3.69 12.45 -11.07
CA PRO A 77 4.74 13.41 -10.74
C PRO A 77 5.96 12.75 -10.09
N LYS A 78 7.16 13.24 -10.39
CA LYS A 78 8.39 12.62 -9.90
C LYS A 78 8.73 13.06 -8.47
N PHE A 79 9.29 12.15 -7.67
CA PHE A 79 10.04 12.49 -6.46
C PHE A 79 11.47 11.94 -6.54
N THR A 80 12.36 12.48 -5.72
CA THR A 80 13.73 11.97 -5.62
C THR A 80 13.81 10.94 -4.50
N CYS A 81 13.79 9.66 -4.84
CA CYS A 81 14.25 8.61 -3.95
C CYS A 81 15.78 8.71 -3.88
N GLY A 82 16.32 8.98 -2.69
CA GLY A 82 17.76 8.93 -2.50
C GLY A 82 18.28 7.50 -2.44
N THR A 83 19.60 7.37 -2.46
CA THR A 83 20.29 6.09 -2.28
C THR A 83 21.25 6.22 -1.11
N ASP A 84 21.05 5.41 -0.08
CA ASP A 84 22.04 5.31 0.99
C ASP A 84 23.33 4.71 0.43
N LYS A 85 24.47 5.32 0.78
CA LYS A 85 25.76 4.89 0.24
C LYS A 85 26.29 3.60 0.87
N LEU A 86 25.71 3.18 2.00
CA LEU A 86 26.09 1.95 2.72
C LEU A 86 27.57 1.94 3.12
N GLU A 87 28.21 3.10 3.31
CA GLU A 87 29.68 3.23 3.47
C GLU A 87 30.23 2.60 4.76
N ASP A 88 29.42 2.46 5.81
CA ASP A 88 29.88 1.90 7.08
C ASP A 88 30.16 0.39 6.99
N GLU A 89 31.11 -0.08 7.78
CA GLU A 89 31.61 -1.47 7.76
C GLU A 89 30.48 -2.50 7.93
N LYS A 90 29.50 -2.20 8.80
CA LYS A 90 28.37 -3.10 9.04
C LYS A 90 27.48 -3.19 7.80
N SER A 91 27.16 -2.06 7.17
CA SER A 91 26.35 -2.02 5.95
C SER A 91 27.03 -2.73 4.79
N GLN A 92 28.35 -2.51 4.58
CA GLN A 92 29.11 -3.22 3.55
C GLN A 92 29.12 -4.74 3.77
N LYS A 93 29.27 -5.19 5.02
CA LYS A 93 29.22 -6.62 5.34
C LYS A 93 27.83 -7.23 5.05
N LEU A 94 26.75 -6.50 5.34
CA LEU A 94 25.38 -6.95 5.06
C LEU A 94 25.09 -6.97 3.56
N LEU A 95 25.60 -6.00 2.79
CA LEU A 95 25.50 -5.98 1.33
C LEU A 95 26.21 -7.19 0.71
N LEU A 96 27.42 -7.51 1.13
CA LEU A 96 28.14 -8.70 0.67
C LEU A 96 27.37 -9.99 0.97
N HIS A 97 26.77 -10.07 2.17
CA HIS A 97 25.92 -11.20 2.55
C HIS A 97 24.67 -11.30 1.66
N LEU A 98 24.02 -10.18 1.34
CA LEU A 98 22.89 -10.15 0.41
C LEU A 98 23.30 -10.68 -0.97
N ILE A 99 24.39 -10.17 -1.52
CA ILE A 99 24.89 -10.57 -2.84
C ILE A 99 25.14 -12.09 -2.88
N GLU A 100 25.75 -12.65 -1.85
CA GLU A 100 26.02 -14.10 -1.78
C GLU A 100 24.74 -14.92 -1.64
N ASP A 101 23.80 -14.51 -0.78
CA ASP A 101 22.49 -15.17 -0.64
C ASP A 101 21.72 -15.16 -1.97
N LEU A 102 21.73 -14.04 -2.70
CA LEU A 102 21.09 -13.94 -4.02
C LEU A 102 21.77 -14.84 -5.07
N LYS A 103 23.10 -14.98 -5.07
CA LYS A 103 23.84 -15.93 -5.93
C LYS A 103 23.40 -17.37 -5.66
N ILE A 104 23.30 -17.75 -4.39
CA ILE A 104 22.86 -19.09 -3.99
C ILE A 104 21.41 -19.33 -4.40
N ARG A 105 20.49 -18.42 -4.08
CA ARG A 105 19.07 -18.55 -4.44
C ARG A 105 18.88 -18.72 -5.93
N ARG A 106 19.59 -17.94 -6.74
CA ARG A 106 19.48 -18.03 -8.19
C ARG A 106 19.96 -19.36 -8.76
N SER A 107 20.97 -19.97 -8.17
CA SER A 107 21.49 -21.27 -8.61
C SER A 107 20.64 -22.46 -8.13
N THR A 108 19.75 -22.25 -7.15
CA THR A 108 19.03 -23.33 -6.47
C THR A 108 17.50 -23.25 -6.57
N ILE A 109 16.95 -22.06 -6.74
CA ILE A 109 15.50 -21.80 -6.79
C ILE A 109 15.13 -21.41 -8.23
N HIS A 110 14.12 -22.09 -8.78
CA HIS A 110 13.62 -21.84 -10.12
C HIS A 110 12.12 -21.60 -10.11
N GLY A 111 11.65 -20.67 -10.94
CA GLY A 111 10.24 -20.29 -11.03
C GLY A 111 10.05 -18.97 -11.76
N VAL A 112 8.79 -18.59 -11.96
CA VAL A 112 8.38 -17.36 -12.67
C VAL A 112 7.11 -16.72 -12.07
N SER A 113 6.68 -17.15 -10.88
CA SER A 113 5.50 -16.61 -10.20
C SER A 113 5.83 -15.44 -9.26
N GLU A 114 4.81 -14.72 -8.80
CA GLU A 114 4.96 -13.68 -7.75
C GLU A 114 5.52 -14.27 -6.45
N ALA A 115 5.07 -15.47 -6.07
CA ALA A 115 5.61 -16.20 -4.93
C ALA A 115 7.10 -16.57 -5.10
N TYR A 116 7.54 -16.80 -6.34
CA TYR A 116 8.96 -17.00 -6.66
C TYR A 116 9.74 -15.69 -6.54
N ASN A 117 9.25 -14.59 -7.13
CA ASN A 117 9.89 -13.27 -7.05
C ASN A 117 10.03 -12.79 -5.59
N SER A 118 9.03 -13.08 -4.75
CA SER A 118 9.06 -12.80 -3.32
C SER A 118 10.26 -13.42 -2.58
N LYS A 119 10.80 -14.55 -3.05
CA LYS A 119 12.00 -15.19 -2.48
C LYS A 119 13.27 -14.39 -2.70
N PHE A 120 13.29 -13.51 -3.70
CA PHE A 120 14.40 -12.61 -4.02
C PHE A 120 14.18 -11.21 -3.43
N VAL A 121 12.94 -10.80 -3.18
CA VAL A 121 12.58 -9.52 -2.56
C VAL A 121 12.84 -9.51 -1.05
N LEU A 122 12.39 -10.55 -0.32
CA LEU A 122 12.49 -10.60 1.14
C LEU A 122 13.93 -10.40 1.68
N PRO A 123 14.99 -10.96 1.07
CA PRO A 123 16.37 -10.67 1.48
C PRO A 123 16.73 -9.18 1.47
N PHE A 124 16.28 -8.40 0.49
CA PHE A 124 16.51 -6.94 0.46
C PHE A 124 15.90 -6.25 1.68
N LEU A 125 14.63 -6.57 1.97
CA LEU A 125 13.91 -5.99 3.10
C LEU A 125 14.61 -6.33 4.42
N ALA A 126 14.98 -7.60 4.62
CA ALA A 126 15.66 -8.06 5.83
C ALA A 126 17.02 -7.36 6.03
N MET A 127 17.81 -7.21 4.96
CA MET A 127 19.10 -6.53 5.02
C MET A 127 18.93 -5.04 5.28
N ALA A 128 17.98 -4.37 4.62
CA ALA A 128 17.70 -2.95 4.85
C ALA A 128 17.27 -2.68 6.29
N SER A 129 16.41 -3.54 6.86
CA SER A 129 16.02 -3.46 8.27
C SER A 129 17.22 -3.63 9.20
N SER A 130 18.08 -4.62 8.93
CA SER A 130 19.30 -4.87 9.71
C SER A 130 20.30 -3.70 9.67
N VAL A 131 20.47 -3.08 8.50
CA VAL A 131 21.24 -1.84 8.31
C VAL A 131 20.67 -0.74 9.21
N CYS A 132 19.35 -0.59 9.24
CA CYS A 132 18.63 0.37 10.09
C CYS A 132 18.48 -0.08 11.56
N GLY A 133 19.31 -1.02 12.03
CA GLY A 133 19.32 -1.46 13.44
C GLY A 133 18.12 -2.31 13.85
N ALA A 134 17.47 -2.99 12.90
CA ALA A 134 16.29 -3.84 13.10
C ALA A 134 15.07 -3.10 13.71
N LYS A 135 15.02 -1.77 13.58
CA LYS A 135 13.89 -0.95 14.05
C LYS A 135 12.64 -1.14 13.19
N VAL A 136 12.84 -1.30 11.88
CA VAL A 136 11.77 -1.54 10.90
C VAL A 136 11.43 -3.02 10.89
N LYS A 137 10.21 -3.36 11.31
CA LYS A 137 9.70 -4.73 11.28
C LYS A 137 9.04 -5.01 9.94
N ILE A 138 9.26 -6.21 9.40
CA ILE A 138 8.73 -6.64 8.11
C ILE A 138 7.67 -7.70 8.38
N TYR A 139 6.46 -7.47 7.88
CA TYR A 139 5.31 -8.34 8.03
C TYR A 139 4.86 -8.80 6.64
N PRO A 140 5.17 -10.04 6.24
CA PRO A 140 4.60 -10.63 5.04
C PRO A 140 3.10 -10.86 5.21
N GLU A 141 2.32 -10.65 4.15
CA GLU A 141 0.86 -10.89 4.11
C GLU A 141 0.07 -10.15 5.20
N GLU A 142 0.57 -9.00 5.67
CA GLU A 142 -0.11 -8.19 6.69
C GLU A 142 -1.44 -7.66 6.14
N TYR A 143 -2.51 -7.83 6.91
CA TYR A 143 -3.82 -7.36 6.51
C TYR A 143 -3.98 -5.86 6.78
N ILE A 144 -4.09 -5.07 5.71
CA ILE A 144 -4.31 -3.62 5.81
C ILE A 144 -5.70 -3.29 5.30
N GLN A 145 -6.38 -2.37 5.97
CA GLN A 145 -7.71 -1.89 5.58
C GLN A 145 -7.78 -0.36 5.68
N GLY A 146 -8.29 0.25 4.62
CA GLY A 146 -8.65 1.67 4.55
C GLY A 146 -10.04 1.85 3.98
N LYS A 147 -10.45 3.09 3.73
CA LYS A 147 -11.78 3.44 3.19
C LYS A 147 -12.08 2.71 1.88
N TYR A 148 -11.12 2.66 0.97
CA TYR A 148 -11.30 2.10 -0.38
C TYR A 148 -10.73 0.69 -0.53
N GLY A 149 -9.68 0.33 0.21
CA GLY A 149 -8.99 -0.95 0.03
C GLY A 149 -9.04 -1.84 1.27
N ARG A 150 -9.02 -3.16 1.04
CA ARG A 150 -8.74 -4.13 2.10
C ARG A 150 -7.97 -5.33 1.55
N GLY A 151 -7.23 -6.01 2.41
CA GLY A 151 -6.59 -7.28 2.07
C GLY A 151 -5.18 -7.41 2.63
N PRO A 152 -4.57 -8.59 2.45
CA PRO A 152 -3.15 -8.75 2.68
C PRO A 152 -2.35 -7.92 1.66
N VAL A 153 -1.23 -7.36 2.09
CA VAL A 153 -0.17 -6.84 1.22
C VAL A 153 1.00 -7.82 1.23
N ASP A 154 1.76 -7.93 0.14
CA ASP A 154 2.86 -8.92 0.09
C ASP A 154 3.88 -8.68 1.20
N PHE A 155 4.28 -7.42 1.41
CA PHE A 155 5.07 -7.02 2.56
C PHE A 155 4.66 -5.65 3.11
N CYS A 156 4.52 -5.57 4.42
CA CYS A 156 4.32 -4.34 5.17
C CYS A 156 5.53 -4.05 6.05
N MET A 157 6.04 -2.81 5.98
CA MET A 157 7.15 -2.33 6.79
C MET A 157 6.64 -1.37 7.86
N ILE A 158 6.85 -1.74 9.12
CA ILE A 158 6.31 -1.04 10.29
C ILE A 158 7.45 -0.53 11.17
N LEU A 159 7.43 0.76 11.47
CA LEU A 159 8.33 1.42 12.43
C LEU A 159 7.49 2.02 13.55
N GLU A 160 7.75 1.63 14.81
CA GLU A 160 7.01 2.14 15.97
C GLU A 160 5.48 2.03 15.84
N LYS A 161 5.00 0.89 15.32
CA LYS A 161 3.59 0.62 14.99
C LYS A 161 3.05 1.40 13.79
N ILE A 162 3.80 2.33 13.20
CA ILE A 162 3.43 3.09 12.02
C ILE A 162 3.80 2.33 10.75
N ILE A 163 2.84 2.18 9.82
CA ILE A 163 3.12 1.62 8.49
C ILE A 163 3.87 2.70 7.72
N ILE A 164 5.16 2.48 7.50
CA ILE A 164 6.03 3.44 6.78
C ILE A 164 6.15 3.10 5.30
N SER A 165 5.96 1.82 4.96
CA SER A 165 6.02 1.38 3.58
C SER A 165 5.26 0.08 3.37
N VAL A 166 4.75 -0.10 2.15
CA VAL A 166 4.16 -1.33 1.64
C VAL A 166 4.86 -1.72 0.33
N LEU A 167 4.91 -3.01 0.03
CA LEU A 167 5.50 -3.54 -1.19
C LEU A 167 4.54 -4.55 -1.83
N GLU A 168 4.39 -4.43 -3.14
CA GLU A 168 3.65 -5.35 -4.01
C GLU A 168 4.62 -6.03 -4.98
N VAL A 169 4.59 -7.36 -5.00
CA VAL A 169 5.35 -8.19 -5.92
C VAL A 169 4.48 -8.50 -7.14
N LYS A 170 5.04 -8.33 -8.33
CA LYS A 170 4.39 -8.66 -9.59
C LYS A 170 5.21 -9.62 -10.40
N ARG A 171 4.55 -10.34 -11.30
CA ARG A 171 5.25 -11.12 -12.35
C ARG A 171 5.64 -10.20 -13.52
N ASP A 172 4.69 -9.43 -14.00
CA ASP A 172 4.81 -8.54 -15.16
C ASP A 172 3.76 -7.41 -15.21
N ASP A 173 2.65 -7.50 -14.48
CA ASP A 173 1.60 -6.47 -14.45
C ASP A 173 1.89 -5.33 -13.46
N PHE A 174 2.82 -4.45 -13.83
CA PHE A 174 3.17 -3.26 -13.05
C PHE A 174 2.04 -2.22 -13.00
N ILE A 175 1.12 -2.22 -13.96
CA ILE A 175 -0.02 -1.30 -13.98
C ILE A 175 -0.98 -1.67 -12.85
N GLN A 176 -1.32 -2.97 -12.73
CA GLN A 176 -2.11 -3.46 -11.61
C GLN A 176 -1.37 -3.27 -10.28
N GLY A 177 -0.07 -3.58 -10.22
CA GLY A 177 0.73 -3.34 -9.02
C GLY A 177 0.74 -1.88 -8.58
N THR A 178 0.77 -0.95 -9.53
CA THR A 178 0.67 0.49 -9.22
C THR A 178 -0.73 0.88 -8.73
N ALA A 179 -1.79 0.33 -9.31
CA ALA A 179 -3.14 0.56 -8.81
C ALA A 179 -3.28 0.10 -7.35
N GLN A 180 -2.76 -1.08 -7.04
CA GLN A 180 -2.74 -1.64 -5.69
C GLN A 180 -1.95 -0.76 -4.72
N ILE A 181 -0.71 -0.39 -5.08
CA ILE A 181 0.17 0.37 -4.18
C ILE A 181 -0.45 1.74 -3.84
N ILE A 182 -1.13 2.40 -4.78
CA ILE A 182 -1.80 3.67 -4.54
C ILE A 182 -2.85 3.53 -3.42
N VAL A 183 -3.72 2.54 -3.50
CA VAL A 183 -4.79 2.32 -2.51
C VAL A 183 -4.24 1.82 -1.18
N GLN A 184 -3.21 0.97 -1.21
CA GLN A 184 -2.53 0.47 -0.01
C GLN A 184 -1.81 1.62 0.74
N LEU A 185 -1.17 2.56 0.01
CA LEU A 185 -0.55 3.74 0.62
C LEU A 185 -1.56 4.66 1.27
N HIS A 186 -2.68 4.92 0.59
CA HIS A 186 -3.79 5.68 1.18
C HIS A 186 -4.27 5.03 2.49
N SER A 187 -4.52 3.72 2.46
CA SER A 187 -4.98 2.94 3.62
C SER A 187 -3.97 2.98 4.78
N SER A 188 -2.66 2.98 4.47
CA SER A 188 -1.57 3.08 5.45
C SER A 188 -1.57 4.43 6.18
N LEU A 189 -1.84 5.52 5.46
CA LEU A 189 -1.92 6.87 6.02
C LEU A 189 -3.21 7.10 6.81
N GLU A 190 -4.33 6.54 6.36
CA GLU A 190 -5.59 6.53 7.13
C GLU A 190 -5.44 5.80 8.46
N SER A 191 -4.81 4.62 8.47
CA SER A 191 -4.54 3.85 9.69
C SER A 191 -3.73 4.68 10.69
N SER A 192 -2.71 5.39 10.20
CA SER A 192 -1.90 6.30 11.02
C SER A 192 -2.69 7.48 11.58
N ARG A 193 -3.67 8.00 10.85
CA ARG A 193 -4.56 9.07 11.32
C ARG A 193 -5.61 8.59 12.32
N LYS A 194 -6.14 7.37 12.18
CA LYS A 194 -7.11 6.81 13.14
C LYS A 194 -6.51 6.69 14.54
N ARG A 195 -5.24 6.30 14.65
CA ARG A 195 -4.49 6.29 15.93
C ARG A 195 -4.42 7.63 16.64
N ARG A 196 -4.53 8.76 15.92
CA ARG A 196 -4.60 10.12 16.51
C ARG A 196 -5.72 10.26 17.53
N HIS A 197 -6.81 9.51 17.37
CA HIS A 197 -7.98 9.61 18.23
C HIS A 197 -7.86 8.81 19.55
N GLU A 198 -6.77 8.04 19.74
CA GLU A 198 -6.55 7.15 20.89
C GLU A 198 -5.52 7.72 21.92
N ASP A 199 -5.44 9.05 22.04
CA ASP A 199 -4.66 9.81 23.04
C ASP A 199 -3.12 9.76 22.97
N ASP A 200 -2.52 9.00 22.06
CA ASP A 200 -1.07 8.99 21.91
C ASP A 200 -0.63 8.78 20.48
N ASP A 201 -0.63 9.82 19.62
CA ASP A 201 0.28 9.80 18.46
C ASP A 201 0.40 11.14 17.72
N PHE A 202 1.57 11.33 17.13
CA PHE A 202 1.83 12.31 16.10
C PHE A 202 1.37 11.72 14.75
N VAL A 203 0.87 12.57 13.84
CA VAL A 203 0.43 12.10 12.53
C VAL A 203 1.63 12.06 11.59
N ILE A 204 1.79 10.93 10.91
CA ILE A 204 2.64 10.82 9.73
C ILE A 204 1.77 10.96 8.50
N ASP A 205 2.12 11.92 7.67
CA ASP A 205 1.43 12.31 6.46
C ASP A 205 2.12 11.77 5.20
N LYS A 206 3.09 10.85 5.34
CA LYS A 206 3.81 10.27 4.22
C LYS A 206 4.14 8.79 4.41
N ALA A 207 3.96 8.00 3.36
CA ALA A 207 4.32 6.58 3.30
C ALA A 207 4.91 6.25 1.92
N TYR A 208 5.67 5.15 1.84
CA TYR A 208 6.35 4.74 0.60
C TYR A 208 5.85 3.42 0.04
N GLY A 209 5.69 3.35 -1.26
CA GLY A 209 5.27 2.14 -1.98
C GLY A 209 6.40 1.55 -2.79
N ILE A 210 6.43 0.23 -2.94
CA ILE A 210 7.35 -0.45 -3.84
C ILE A 210 6.55 -1.42 -4.72
N VAL A 211 6.79 -1.40 -6.03
CA VAL A 211 6.28 -2.43 -6.95
C VAL A 211 7.46 -3.08 -7.64
N THR A 212 7.56 -4.41 -7.61
CA THR A 212 8.72 -5.11 -8.17
C THR A 212 8.43 -6.52 -8.67
N ASP A 213 9.16 -6.95 -9.69
CA ASP A 213 9.26 -8.35 -10.11
C ASP A 213 10.56 -9.03 -9.65
N SER A 214 11.23 -8.45 -8.63
CA SER A 214 12.61 -8.73 -8.17
C SER A 214 13.75 -8.33 -9.10
N LYS A 215 13.46 -7.93 -10.35
CA LYS A 215 14.46 -7.44 -11.32
C LYS A 215 14.34 -5.94 -11.52
N LEU A 216 13.12 -5.44 -11.59
CA LEU A 216 12.80 -4.04 -11.76
C LEU A 216 12.05 -3.54 -10.52
N TRP A 217 12.45 -2.37 -10.01
CA TRP A 217 11.94 -1.81 -8.78
C TRP A 217 11.43 -0.39 -9.01
N TYR A 218 10.13 -0.19 -8.78
CA TYR A 218 9.49 1.11 -8.82
C TYR A 218 9.21 1.57 -7.40
N PHE A 219 9.59 2.80 -7.09
CA PHE A 219 9.40 3.42 -5.79
C PHE A 219 8.37 4.53 -5.90
N PHE A 220 7.46 4.56 -4.93
CA PHE A 220 6.35 5.50 -4.85
C PHE A 220 6.40 6.23 -3.52
N GLU A 221 5.95 7.48 -3.53
CA GLU A 221 5.68 8.28 -2.34
C GLU A 221 4.19 8.64 -2.37
N CYS A 222 3.50 8.45 -1.27
CA CYS A 222 2.21 9.08 -1.02
C CYS A 222 2.37 10.05 0.13
N SER A 223 1.91 11.28 -0.06
CA SER A 223 1.81 12.26 1.02
C SER A 223 0.39 12.82 1.13
N MET A 224 0.00 13.29 2.30
CA MET A 224 -1.32 13.87 2.51
C MET A 224 -1.25 15.39 2.64
N ASN A 225 -1.99 16.09 1.79
CA ASN A 225 -2.22 17.52 1.88
C ASN A 225 -3.65 17.78 2.36
N GLY A 226 -3.82 17.95 3.67
CA GLY A 226 -5.14 17.89 4.30
C GLY A 226 -5.73 16.49 4.14
N ASP A 227 -6.86 16.35 3.46
CA ASP A 227 -7.48 15.06 3.15
C ASP A 227 -7.23 14.57 1.72
N LYS A 228 -6.46 15.33 0.92
CA LYS A 228 -6.11 14.94 -0.44
C LYS A 228 -4.77 14.20 -0.47
N PRO A 229 -4.72 12.93 -0.93
CA PRO A 229 -3.45 12.25 -1.16
C PRO A 229 -2.78 12.77 -2.44
N GLU A 230 -1.46 12.93 -2.38
CA GLU A 230 -0.59 13.23 -3.51
C GLU A 230 0.36 12.05 -3.73
N TYR A 231 0.38 11.51 -4.94
CA TYR A 231 1.22 10.38 -5.31
C TYR A 231 2.37 10.83 -6.21
N ARG A 232 3.56 10.27 -5.96
CA ARG A 232 4.75 10.52 -6.75
C ARG A 232 5.48 9.21 -7.03
N ILE A 233 6.19 9.14 -8.16
CA ILE A 233 7.04 8.01 -8.55
C ILE A 233 8.50 8.45 -8.64
N HIS A 234 9.45 7.60 -8.28
CA HIS A 234 10.86 7.96 -8.34
C HIS A 234 11.36 8.10 -9.78
N SER A 235 11.11 7.06 -10.57
CA SER A 235 11.57 6.91 -11.95
C SER A 235 10.53 6.12 -12.74
N GLU A 236 10.26 6.56 -13.97
CA GLU A 236 9.38 5.85 -14.92
C GLU A 236 10.05 4.59 -15.50
N GLU A 237 11.38 4.53 -15.47
CA GLU A 237 12.17 3.37 -15.90
C GLU A 237 12.38 2.37 -14.76
N GLY A 238 12.22 2.81 -13.51
CA GLY A 238 12.54 2.01 -12.32
C GLY A 238 14.05 1.80 -12.13
N THR A 239 14.42 1.13 -11.05
CA THR A 239 15.80 0.70 -10.78
C THR A 239 15.91 -0.79 -11.13
N SER A 240 16.88 -1.12 -11.99
CA SER A 240 17.00 -2.47 -12.56
C SER A 240 18.20 -3.24 -12.00
N ILE A 241 17.99 -4.54 -11.76
CA ILE A 241 19.03 -5.51 -11.41
C ILE A 241 19.28 -6.36 -12.66
N ASN A 242 20.40 -6.10 -13.33
CA ASN A 242 20.85 -6.95 -14.42
C ASN A 242 21.46 -8.23 -13.86
N TRP A 243 20.64 -9.26 -13.69
CA TRP A 243 21.08 -10.59 -13.26
C TRP A 243 22.15 -11.22 -14.17
N GLY A 244 22.50 -10.67 -15.32
CA GLY A 244 23.67 -11.10 -16.09
C GLY A 244 24.99 -10.67 -15.42
N SER A 245 25.76 -9.85 -16.13
CA SER A 245 26.96 -9.19 -15.61
C SER A 245 26.57 -7.97 -14.79
N ASN A 246 27.32 -7.68 -13.71
CA ASN A 246 27.19 -6.46 -12.92
C ASN A 246 25.89 -6.33 -12.09
N PHE A 247 25.25 -7.45 -11.72
CA PHE A 247 24.06 -7.42 -10.87
C PHE A 247 24.32 -6.82 -9.48
N GLU A 248 25.57 -6.85 -9.01
CA GLU A 248 25.99 -6.30 -7.71
C GLU A 248 25.75 -4.79 -7.61
N GLU A 249 25.92 -4.04 -8.70
CA GLU A 249 25.62 -2.60 -8.75
C GLU A 249 24.13 -2.35 -8.54
N GLY A 250 23.26 -3.05 -9.29
CA GLY A 250 21.81 -2.95 -9.13
C GLY A 250 21.33 -3.42 -7.75
N VAL A 251 21.94 -4.46 -7.19
CA VAL A 251 21.65 -4.91 -5.81
C VAL A 251 22.02 -3.82 -4.79
N THR A 252 23.19 -3.19 -4.97
CA THR A 252 23.66 -2.11 -4.10
C THR A 252 22.72 -0.91 -4.17
N GLU A 253 22.32 -0.52 -5.37
CA GLU A 253 21.43 0.62 -5.60
C GLU A 253 20.04 0.38 -4.99
N VAL A 254 19.41 -0.76 -5.28
CA VAL A 254 18.09 -1.10 -4.73
C VAL A 254 18.14 -1.19 -3.21
N LEU A 255 19.16 -1.84 -2.63
CA LEU A 255 19.31 -1.90 -1.18
C LEU A 255 19.48 -0.49 -0.59
N GLY A 256 20.30 0.35 -1.21
CA GLY A 256 20.53 1.73 -0.80
C GLY A 256 19.25 2.57 -0.84
N GLN A 257 18.40 2.40 -1.85
CA GLN A 257 17.10 3.08 -1.95
C GLN A 257 16.14 2.63 -0.84
N ILE A 258 16.03 1.33 -0.56
CA ILE A 258 15.18 0.81 0.53
C ILE A 258 15.67 1.34 1.89
N VAL A 259 16.99 1.33 2.13
CA VAL A 259 17.58 1.90 3.35
C VAL A 259 17.31 3.40 3.45
N TRP A 260 17.42 4.14 2.34
CA TRP A 260 17.11 5.56 2.32
C TRP A 260 15.65 5.83 2.72
N LEU A 261 14.69 5.06 2.18
CA LEU A 261 13.26 5.19 2.52
C LEU A 261 13.02 4.95 4.01
N PHE A 262 13.65 3.93 4.60
CA PHE A 262 13.53 3.64 6.02
C PHE A 262 14.09 4.77 6.89
N LYS A 263 15.26 5.33 6.51
CA LYS A 263 15.86 6.48 7.21
C LYS A 263 15.04 7.75 7.04
N ASP A 264 14.43 7.98 5.89
CA ASP A 264 13.58 9.15 5.65
C ASP A 264 12.29 9.06 6.48
N ALA A 265 11.65 7.89 6.51
CA ALA A 265 10.49 7.63 7.37
C ALA A 265 10.80 7.82 8.86
N GLU A 266 11.95 7.33 9.33
CA GLU A 266 12.40 7.52 10.72
C GLU A 266 12.54 9.02 11.06
N LYS A 267 13.16 9.82 10.19
CA LYS A 267 13.29 11.27 10.38
C LYS A 267 11.94 11.97 10.43
N LEU A 268 10.97 11.54 9.63
CA LEU A 268 9.60 12.08 9.64
C LEU A 268 8.92 11.81 10.98
N ILE A 269 9.06 10.59 11.49
CA ILE A 269 8.58 10.17 12.82
C ILE A 269 9.21 11.00 13.93
N GLU A 270 10.53 11.14 13.94
CA GLU A 270 11.24 11.95 14.93
C GLU A 270 10.81 13.42 14.88
N SER A 271 10.68 13.99 13.68
CA SER A 271 10.26 15.37 13.48
C SER A 271 8.84 15.61 13.98
N ALA A 272 7.92 14.67 13.72
CA ALA A 272 6.53 14.74 14.14
C ALA A 272 6.41 14.65 15.68
N LYS A 273 7.19 13.78 16.33
CA LYS A 273 7.32 13.72 17.80
C LYS A 273 7.82 15.04 18.39
N GLN A 274 8.86 15.63 17.80
CA GLN A 274 9.42 16.90 18.29
C GLN A 274 8.42 18.06 18.18
N LYS A 275 7.65 18.12 17.10
CA LYS A 275 6.57 19.11 16.93
C LYS A 275 5.48 18.96 18.01
N LYS A 276 5.08 17.73 18.36
CA LYS A 276 4.14 17.45 19.47
C LYS A 276 4.66 18.00 20.79
N VAL A 277 5.91 17.72 21.16
CA VAL A 277 6.51 18.19 22.42
C VAL A 277 6.53 19.72 22.52
N LYS A 278 6.73 20.44 21.41
CA LYS A 278 6.70 21.91 21.39
C LYS A 278 5.30 22.50 21.55
N LEU A 279 4.25 21.82 21.09
CA LEU A 279 2.86 22.28 21.20
C LEU A 279 2.27 22.07 22.61
N VAL A 280 2.86 21.17 23.39
CA VAL A 280 2.41 20.84 24.76
C VAL A 280 3.13 21.67 25.83
N LYS A 281 4.19 22.40 25.46
CA LYS A 281 4.93 23.33 26.33
C LYS A 281 4.48 24.77 26.12
#